data_AF-A0A973TY52-F1
#
_entry.id   AF-A0A973TY52-F1
#
_cell.length_a   1.000
_cell.length_b   1.000
_cell.length_c   1.000
_cell.angle_alpha   90.00
_cell.angle_beta   90.00
_cell.angle_gamma   90.00
#
_symmetry.space_group_name_H-M   'P 1'
#
loop_
_entity.id
_entity.type
_entity.pdbx_description
1 polymer ?
#
loop_
_entity_poly.entity_id
_entity_poly.type
_entity_poly.pdbx_seq_one_letter_code
_entity_poly.pdbx_strand_id
1 'polypeptide(L)'
;MLDDSLLDDQSRLADADREGLLRAAARAGAQVRATAEAADELGVDRVFAERPRALVLVTRPGVGHSIAGVVTALLGARCPVPVVVADDV
;
A
#
# COMPACT_ATOMS: atom_id res chain seq x y z
N MET A 1 -20.77 14.89 20.10
CA MET A 1 -21.46 13.81 19.36
C MET A 1 -21.26 14.09 17.88
N LEU A 2 -21.01 13.07 17.05
CA LEU A 2 -20.86 13.25 15.61
C LEU A 2 -22.23 13.58 14.98
N ASP A 3 -22.24 14.39 13.92
CA ASP A 3 -23.44 14.65 13.12
C ASP A 3 -23.63 13.50 12.13
N ASP A 4 -24.35 12.45 12.57
CA ASP A 4 -24.55 11.25 11.76
C ASP A 4 -25.39 11.53 10.50
N SER A 5 -26.13 12.64 10.44
CA SER A 5 -26.87 13.07 9.23
C SER A 5 -25.94 13.37 8.05
N LEU A 6 -24.64 13.59 8.30
CA LEU A 6 -23.63 13.74 7.26
C LEU A 6 -23.47 12.48 6.41
N LEU A 7 -23.65 11.29 7.00
CA LEU A 7 -23.46 10.01 6.30
C LEU A 7 -24.57 9.72 5.28
N ASP A 8 -25.73 10.36 5.44
CA ASP A 8 -26.88 10.24 4.54
C ASP A 8 -26.79 11.18 3.32
N ASP A 9 -25.86 12.13 3.33
CA ASP A 9 -25.65 13.10 2.25
C ASP A 9 -24.23 12.98 1.67
N GLN A 10 -24.13 12.32 0.53
CA GLN A 10 -22.87 12.11 -0.18
C GLN A 10 -22.14 13.41 -0.53
N SER A 11 -22.87 14.48 -0.86
CA SER A 11 -22.26 15.75 -1.25
C SER A 11 -21.62 16.44 -0.05
N ARG A 12 -22.34 16.51 1.07
CA ARG A 12 -21.82 17.03 2.34
C ARG A 12 -20.66 16.19 2.87
N LEU A 13 -20.72 14.87 2.72
CA LEU A 13 -19.64 13.97 3.12
C LEU A 13 -18.38 14.20 2.27
N ALA A 14 -18.53 14.40 0.97
CA ALA A 14 -17.42 14.71 0.07
C ALA A 14 -16.79 16.08 0.39
N ASP A 15 -17.60 17.09 0.70
CA ASP A 15 -17.12 18.43 1.10
C ASP A 15 -16.36 18.37 2.44
N ALA A 16 -16.80 17.51 3.36
CA ALA A 16 -16.13 17.28 4.64
C ALA A 16 -14.80 16.50 4.49
N ASP A 17 -14.68 15.62 3.48
CA ASP A 17 -13.48 14.83 3.17
C ASP A 17 -12.42 15.65 2.42
N ARG A 18 -11.97 16.76 3.02
CA ARG A 18 -11.06 17.74 2.38
C ARG A 18 -9.74 17.15 1.89
N GLU A 19 -9.27 16.09 2.53
CA GLU A 19 -8.02 15.38 2.18
C GLU A 19 -8.28 14.13 1.32
N GLY A 20 -9.54 13.80 1.03
CA GLY A 20 -9.92 12.64 0.24
C GLY A 20 -9.67 11.30 0.93
N LEU A 21 -9.49 11.28 2.25
CA LEU A 21 -9.14 10.11 3.03
C LEU A 21 -10.28 9.08 3.05
N LEU A 22 -11.53 9.53 3.19
CA LEU A 22 -12.69 8.62 3.18
C LEU A 22 -12.83 7.97 1.81
N ARG A 23 -12.69 8.77 0.74
CA ARG A 23 -12.73 8.26 -0.63
C ARG A 23 -11.57 7.30 -0.91
N ALA A 24 -10.37 7.61 -0.43
CA ALA A 24 -9.20 6.75 -0.58
C ALA A 24 -9.40 5.41 0.14
N ALA A 25 -9.86 5.44 1.39
CA ALA A 25 -10.14 4.24 2.17
C ALA A 25 -11.23 3.37 1.53
N ALA A 26 -12.32 3.98 1.06
CA ALA A 26 -13.41 3.27 0.37
C ALA A 26 -12.93 2.55 -0.91
N ARG A 27 -11.93 3.10 -1.60
CA ARG A 27 -11.35 2.52 -2.83
C ARG A 27 -10.21 1.55 -2.58
N ALA A 28 -9.60 1.55 -1.39
CA ALA A 28 -8.40 0.79 -1.10
C ALA A 28 -8.54 -0.70 -1.43
N GLY A 29 -9.68 -1.31 -1.12
CA GLY A 29 -9.92 -2.72 -1.43
C GLY A 29 -9.97 -3.02 -2.94
N ALA A 30 -10.56 -2.12 -3.73
CA ALA A 30 -10.56 -2.25 -5.19
C ALA A 30 -9.15 -2.06 -5.77
N GLN A 31 -8.40 -1.10 -5.23
CA GLN A 31 -7.01 -0.86 -5.62
C GLN A 31 -6.13 -2.10 -5.37
N VAL A 32 -6.26 -2.75 -4.20
CA VAL A 32 -5.50 -3.95 -3.86
C VAL A 32 -5.81 -5.09 -4.83
N ARG A 33 -7.09 -5.35 -5.13
CA ARG A 33 -7.48 -6.40 -6.08
C ARG A 33 -6.97 -6.14 -7.49
N ALA A 34 -7.17 -4.92 -8.01
CA ALA A 34 -6.68 -4.55 -9.33
C ALA A 34 -5.15 -4.67 -9.44
N THR A 35 -4.42 -4.31 -8.38
CA THR A 35 -2.96 -4.45 -8.33
C THR A 35 -2.53 -5.91 -8.31
N ALA A 36 -3.24 -6.77 -7.57
CA ALA A 36 -2.97 -8.21 -7.54
C ALA A 36 -3.26 -8.87 -8.91
N GLU A 37 -4.38 -8.52 -9.54
CA GLU A 37 -4.73 -8.99 -10.90
C GLU A 37 -3.67 -8.56 -11.93
N ALA A 38 -3.25 -7.30 -11.91
CA ALA A 38 -2.19 -6.81 -12.79
C ALA A 38 -0.84 -7.50 -12.54
N ALA A 39 -0.50 -7.81 -11.28
CA ALA A 39 0.74 -8.52 -10.96
C ALA A 39 0.73 -9.96 -11.48
N ASP A 40 -0.42 -10.63 -11.44
CA ASP A 40 -0.61 -11.97 -12.00
C ASP A 40 -0.53 -11.94 -13.54
N GLU A 41 -1.21 -11.00 -14.20
CA GLU A 41 -1.16 -10.81 -15.65
C GLU A 41 0.27 -10.55 -16.15
N LEU A 42 1.05 -9.76 -15.40
CA LEU A 42 2.45 -9.45 -15.71
C LEU A 42 3.42 -10.58 -15.31
N GLY A 43 2.95 -11.61 -14.59
CA GLY A 43 3.79 -12.71 -14.14
C GLY A 43 4.90 -12.28 -13.18
N VAL A 44 4.59 -11.38 -12.24
CA VAL A 44 5.56 -10.87 -11.25
C VAL A 44 6.15 -12.00 -10.40
N ASP A 45 5.38 -13.05 -10.17
CA ASP A 45 5.80 -14.27 -9.47
C ASP A 45 7.01 -14.95 -10.13
N ARG A 46 7.17 -14.84 -11.46
CA ARG A 46 8.30 -15.39 -12.21
C ARG A 46 9.64 -14.81 -11.81
N VAL A 47 9.66 -13.58 -11.27
CA VAL A 47 10.89 -12.95 -10.73
C VAL A 47 11.49 -13.79 -9.58
N PHE A 48 10.67 -14.60 -8.91
CA PHE A 48 11.09 -15.45 -7.80
C PHE A 48 11.36 -16.90 -8.21
N ALA A 49 11.37 -17.22 -9.51
CA ALA A 49 11.77 -18.54 -10.00
C ALA A 49 13.24 -18.88 -9.61
N GLU A 50 14.07 -17.84 -9.48
CA GLU A 50 15.39 -17.91 -8.88
C GLU A 50 15.44 -17.08 -7.60
N ARG A 51 16.27 -17.49 -6.63
CA ARG A 51 16.42 -16.73 -5.38
C ARG A 51 17.19 -15.42 -5.65
N PRO A 52 16.59 -14.24 -5.40
CA PRO A 52 17.29 -12.97 -5.59
C PRO A 52 18.40 -12.79 -4.56
N ARG A 53 19.31 -11.84 -4.80
CA ARG A 53 20.41 -11.53 -3.86
C ARG A 53 19.94 -10.68 -2.67
N ALA A 54 18.93 -9.85 -2.86
CA ALA A 54 18.31 -8.98 -1.86
C ALA A 54 16.93 -8.52 -2.35
N LEU A 55 16.07 -8.09 -1.42
CA LEU A 55 14.86 -7.32 -1.69
C LEU A 55 15.13 -5.86 -1.33
N VAL A 56 14.99 -4.95 -2.29
CA VAL A 56 15.15 -3.51 -2.07
C VAL A 56 13.79 -2.84 -2.15
N LEU A 57 13.36 -2.23 -1.04
CA LEU A 57 12.14 -1.42 -0.96
C LEU A 57 12.55 0.04 -1.17
N VAL A 58 12.21 0.58 -2.34
CA VAL A 58 12.48 1.98 -2.67
C VAL A 58 11.29 2.83 -2.21
N THR A 59 11.54 3.78 -1.31
CA THR A 59 10.54 4.66 -0.72
C THR A 59 10.67 6.08 -1.24
N ARG A 60 9.56 6.82 -1.21
CA ARG A 60 9.50 8.27 -1.45
C ARG A 60 8.93 8.97 -0.21
N PRO A 61 9.12 10.29 -0.05
CA PRO A 61 8.52 11.03 1.05
C PRO A 61 7.02 10.75 1.19
N GLY A 62 6.58 10.51 2.43
CA GLY A 62 5.19 10.16 2.75
C GLY A 62 5.07 8.79 3.40
N VAL A 63 3.93 8.12 3.18
CA VAL A 63 3.58 6.85 3.87
C VAL A 63 4.48 5.67 3.51
N GLY A 64 5.25 5.75 2.43
CA GLY A 64 6.10 4.67 1.93
C GLY A 64 7.11 4.17 2.97
N HIS A 65 7.74 5.08 3.70
CA HIS A 65 8.73 4.73 4.72
C HIS A 65 8.12 3.91 5.87
N SER A 66 6.96 4.34 6.39
CA SER A 66 6.24 3.62 7.45
C SER A 66 5.81 2.23 7.00
N ILE A 67 5.29 2.09 5.78
CA ILE A 67 4.88 0.80 5.23
C ILE A 67 6.09 -0.11 4.99
N ALA A 68 7.21 0.42 4.50
CA ALA A 68 8.45 -0.36 4.36
C ALA A 68 8.89 -0.94 5.71
N GLY A 69 8.82 -0.15 6.79
CA GLY A 69 9.09 -0.65 8.15
C GLY A 69 8.16 -1.81 8.57
N VAL A 70 6.86 -1.71 8.29
CA VAL A 70 5.89 -2.79 8.55
C VAL A 70 6.23 -4.05 7.74
N VAL A 71 6.51 -3.90 6.45
CA VAL A 71 6.88 -5.02 5.57
C VAL A 71 8.16 -5.70 6.04
N THR A 72 9.20 -4.92 6.36
CA THR A 72 10.46 -5.43 6.91
C THR A 72 10.22 -6.20 8.21
N ALA A 73 9.37 -5.71 9.11
CA ALA A 73 9.03 -6.39 10.35
C ALA A 73 8.27 -7.71 10.11
N LEU A 74 7.33 -7.75 9.16
CA LEU A 74 6.56 -8.96 8.82
C LEU A 74 7.45 -10.06 8.21
N LEU A 75 8.39 -9.67 7.35
CA LEU A 75 9.38 -10.57 6.76
C LEU A 75 10.33 -11.11 7.84
N GLY A 76 10.82 -10.23 8.71
CA GLY A 76 11.64 -10.57 9.87
C GLY A 76 12.83 -11.48 9.54
N ALA A 77 13.21 -12.32 10.50
CA ALA A 77 14.30 -13.29 10.33
C ALA A 77 13.98 -14.46 9.37
N ARG A 78 12.73 -14.56 8.87
CA ARG A 78 12.29 -15.61 7.95
C ARG A 78 12.51 -15.24 6.49
N CYS A 79 12.85 -13.98 6.19
CA CYS A 79 13.16 -13.60 4.82
C CYS A 79 14.41 -14.36 4.36
N PRO A 80 14.35 -15.11 3.26
CA PRO A 80 15.49 -15.88 2.81
C PRO A 80 16.60 -15.00 2.26
N VAL A 81 16.39 -13.68 2.08
CA VAL A 81 17.34 -12.73 1.50
C VAL A 81 17.38 -11.45 2.33
N PRO A 82 18.48 -10.67 2.28
CA PRO A 82 18.52 -9.35 2.91
C PRO A 82 17.40 -8.44 2.39
N VAL A 83 16.77 -7.69 3.30
CA VAL A 83 15.78 -6.65 2.97
C VAL A 83 16.41 -5.29 3.24
N VAL A 84 16.47 -4.44 2.22
CA VAL A 84 17.05 -3.09 2.28
C VAL A 84 15.96 -2.08 2.00
N VAL A 85 15.85 -1.05 2.85
CA VAL A 85 15.01 0.12 2.56
C VAL A 85 15.91 1.24 2.07
N ALA A 86 15.56 1.85 0.95
CA ALA A 86 16.30 2.95 0.35
C ALA A 86 15.32 4.04 -0.07
N ASP A 87 15.72 5.30 0.05
CA ASP A 87 14.94 6.41 -0.49
C ASP A 87 15.29 6.66 -1.96
N ASP A 88 14.30 7.02 -2.77
CA ASP A 88 14.49 7.53 -4.13
C ASP A 88 15.29 8.85 -4.07
N VAL A 89 16.29 9.00 -4.94
CA VAL A 89 17.22 10.17 -4.95
C VAL A 89 16.59 11.37 -5.63
#